data_AF-A0A9P7N443-F1
#
_entry.id   AF-A0A9P7N443-F1
#
_cell.length_a   1.000
_cell.length_b   1.000
_cell.length_c   1.000
_cell.angle_alpha   90.00
_cell.angle_beta   90.00
_cell.angle_gamma   90.00
#
_symmetry.space_group_name_H-M   'P 1'
#
loop_
_entity.id
_entity.type
_entity.pdbx_description
1 polymer ?
#
loop_
_entity_poly.entity_id
_entity_poly.type
_entity_poly.pdbx_seq_one_letter_code
_entity_poly.pdbx_strand_id
1 'polypeptide(L)' 'PLTRKIPAAATIDYLDSGKVKTKGIVNKTFKLEDFDKALQSIKDKSAIKAAIVFD' A
#
# COMPACT_ATOMS: atom_id res chain seq x y z
N PRO A 1 7.84 -20.45 -20.13
CA PRO A 1 7.07 -19.28 -19.64
C PRO A 1 8.01 -18.26 -18.98
N LEU A 2 8.33 -17.17 -19.68
CA LEU A 2 9.23 -16.13 -19.20
C LEU A 2 8.49 -15.22 -18.20
N THR A 3 8.83 -15.32 -16.92
CA THR A 3 8.45 -14.33 -15.90
C THR A 3 9.21 -13.03 -16.15
N ARG A 4 8.69 -12.19 -17.06
CA ARG A 4 9.25 -10.87 -17.35
C ARG A 4 9.13 -9.99 -16.09
N LYS A 5 10.24 -9.87 -15.36
CA LYS A 5 10.37 -8.96 -14.21
C LYS A 5 10.34 -7.52 -14.74
N ILE A 6 9.26 -6.79 -14.47
CA ILE A 6 9.17 -5.37 -14.83
C ILE A 6 10.14 -4.60 -13.93
N PRO A 7 11.05 -3.78 -14.49
CA PRO A 7 11.97 -2.98 -13.68
C PRO A 7 11.18 -2.00 -12.80
N ALA A 8 11.62 -1.83 -11.54
CA ALA A 8 10.91 -1.03 -10.55
C ALA A 8 10.65 0.42 -11.02
N ALA A 9 11.60 1.02 -11.76
CA ALA A 9 11.45 2.35 -12.34
C ALA A 9 10.22 2.46 -13.26
N ALA A 10 10.01 1.47 -14.15
CA ALA A 10 8.86 1.45 -15.06
C ALA A 10 7.52 1.32 -14.31
N THR A 11 7.52 0.70 -13.12
CA THR A 11 6.33 0.63 -12.27
C THR A 11 6.03 1.98 -11.63
N ILE A 12 7.05 2.71 -11.15
CA ILE A 12 6.87 4.06 -10.58
C ILE A 12 6.37 5.02 -11.65
N ASP A 13 7.01 5.06 -12.82
CA ASP A 13 6.59 5.91 -13.94
C ASP A 13 5.12 5.65 -14.33
N TYR A 14 4.70 4.38 -14.27
CA TYR A 14 3.33 4.00 -14.56
C TYR A 14 2.33 4.47 -13.49
N LEU A 15 2.70 4.43 -12.21
CA LEU A 15 1.89 4.98 -11.12
C LEU A 15 1.79 6.51 -11.22
N ASP A 16 2.91 7.19 -11.49
CA ASP A 16 2.98 8.65 -11.61
C ASP A 16 2.24 9.19 -12.83
N SER A 17 2.12 8.38 -13.89
CA SER A 17 1.34 8.73 -15.09
C SER A 17 -0.15 8.96 -14.82
N GLY A 18 -0.67 8.61 -13.64
CA GLY A 18 -2.08 8.78 -13.27
C GLY A 18 -3.03 7.80 -13.97
N LYS A 19 -2.50 6.87 -14.80
CA LYS A 19 -3.27 5.79 -15.43
C LYS A 19 -3.91 4.84 -14.42
N VAL A 20 -3.33 4.73 -13.22
CA VAL A 20 -3.87 4.00 -12.09
C VAL A 20 -4.28 4.97 -11.00
N LYS A 21 -5.54 4.90 -10.56
CA LYS A 21 -6.04 5.69 -9.43
C LYS A 21 -5.55 5.04 -8.13
N THR A 22 -4.46 5.57 -7.57
CA THR A 22 -3.89 5.10 -6.30
C THR A 22 -4.36 5.87 -5.07
N LYS A 23 -4.93 7.06 -5.29
CA LYS A 23 -5.47 7.91 -4.23
C LYS A 23 -6.59 7.17 -3.48
N GLY A 24 -6.45 7.07 -2.16
CA GLY A 24 -7.42 6.40 -1.28
C GLY A 24 -7.26 4.89 -1.15
N ILE A 25 -6.27 4.26 -1.81
CA ILE A 25 -5.98 2.84 -1.60
C ILE A 25 -5.55 2.60 -0.15
N VAL A 26 -4.68 3.45 0.40
CA VAL A 26 -4.38 3.48 1.83
C VAL A 26 -5.53 4.18 2.53
N ASN A 27 -6.34 3.40 3.25
CA ASN A 27 -7.50 3.90 3.98
C ASN A 27 -7.28 3.96 5.49
N LYS A 28 -6.20 3.35 6.01
CA LYS A 28 -5.80 3.42 7.41
C LYS A 28 -4.28 3.59 7.54
N THR A 29 -3.87 4.49 8.42
CA THR A 29 -2.47 4.75 8.77
C THR A 29 -2.28 4.53 10.27
N PHE A 30 -1.18 3.89 10.64
CA PHE A 30 -0.85 3.58 12.03
C PHE A 30 0.59 3.98 12.31
N LYS A 31 0.88 4.39 13.54
CA LYS A 31 2.27 4.54 14.00
C LYS A 31 2.88 3.17 14.27
N LEU A 32 4.21 3.11 14.35
CA LEU A 32 4.92 1.86 14.62
C LEU A 32 4.49 1.21 15.95
N GLU A 33 4.28 2.02 16.98
CA GLU A 33 3.79 1.58 18.31
C GLU A 33 2.37 0.96 18.27
N ASP A 34 1.60 1.25 17.21
CA ASP A 34 0.24 0.75 17.00
C ASP A 34 0.18 -0.42 16.00
N PHE A 35 1.30 -1.11 15.77
CA PHE A 35 1.36 -2.22 14.81
C PHE A 35 0.31 -3.30 15.07
N ASP A 36 0.02 -3.62 16.34
CA ASP A 36 -1.02 -4.58 16.70
C ASP A 36 -2.42 -4.13 16.25
N LYS A 37 -2.71 -2.83 16.33
CA LYS A 37 -3.98 -2.26 15.83
C LYS A 37 -4.04 -2.33 14.30
N ALA A 38 -2.92 -2.16 13.62
CA ALA A 38 -2.84 -2.34 12.17
C ALA A 38 -3.19 -3.79 11.78
N LEU A 39 -2.60 -4.78 12.46
CA LEU A 39 -2.91 -6.20 12.26
C LEU A 39 -4.38 -6.52 12.55
N GLN A 40 -4.92 -5.98 13.64
CA GLN A 40 -6.33 -6.17 13.99
C GLN A 40 -7.25 -5.57 12.92
N SER A 41 -6.94 -4.40 12.38
CA SER A 41 -7.76 -3.76 11.33
C SER A 41 -7.86 -4.59 10.04
N ILE A 42 -6.80 -5.36 9.73
CA ILE A 42 -6.76 -6.30 8.61
C ILE A 42 -7.64 -7.51 8.92
N LYS A 43 -7.54 -8.08 10.13
CA LYS A 43 -8.39 -9.20 10.57
C LYS A 43 -9.88 -8.84 10.53
N ASP A 44 -10.22 -7.63 10.97
CA ASP A 44 -11.60 -7.12 10.99
C ASP A 44 -12.10 -6.70 9.61
N LYS A 45 -11.27 -6.80 8.57
CA LYS A 45 -11.59 -6.37 7.19
C LYS A 45 -12.01 -4.91 7.07
N SER A 46 -11.55 -4.08 8.01
CA SER A 46 -11.81 -2.64 8.04
C SER A 46 -10.71 -1.84 7.32
N ALA A 47 -9.55 -2.47 7.06
CA ALA A 47 -8.48 -1.92 6.23
C ALA A 47 -8.53 -2.51 4.81
N ILE A 48 -8.50 -1.63 3.80
CA ILE A 48 -8.25 -1.98 2.39
C ILE A 48 -6.73 -2.07 2.18
N LYS A 49 -6.00 -1.07 2.68
CA LYS A 49 -4.54 -1.10 2.81
C LYS A 49 -4.16 -0.28 4.04
N ALA A 50 -3.44 -0.92 4.95
CA ALA A 50 -2.83 -0.27 6.10
C ALA A 50 -1.41 0.19 5.74
N ALA A 51 -1.01 1.36 6.21
CA ALA A 51 0.37 1.84 6.13
C ALA A 51 0.90 2.17 7.52
N ILE A 52 2.15 1.77 7.78
CA ILE A 52 2.89 2.25 8.96
C ILE A 52 3.57 3.55 8.56
N VAL A 53 3.39 4.57 9.40
CA VAL A 53 3.98 5.90 9.23
C VAL A 53 4.81 6.23 10.47
N PHE A 54 5.82 7.09 10.31
CA PHE A 54 6.84 7.36 11.34
C PHE A 54 6.74 8.78 11.93
N ASP A 55 5.79 9.58 11.44
CA ASP A 55 5.39 10.91 11.94
C ASP A 55 4.44 10.83 13.14
#